data_AF-A0A7W8BYN2-F1
#
_entry.id   AF-A0A7W8BYN2-F1
#
_cell.length_a   1.000
_cell.length_b   1.000
_cell.length_c   1.000
_cell.angle_alpha   90.00
_cell.angle_beta   90.00
_cell.angle_gamma   90.00
#
_symmetry.space_group_name_H-M   'P 1'
#
loop_
_entity.id
_entity.type
_entity.pdbx_description
1 polymer ?
#
loop_
_entity_poly.entity_id
_entity_poly.type
_entity_poly.pdbx_seq_one_letter_code
_entity_poly.pdbx_strand_id
1 'polypeptide(L)'
;MTTLFYILGYLAVAGFICMAYLKIRSYMASSPLHVRWELYPVPHEGSKTVYGGSFMEEKDWWTKPRHISHWGDIKALLTEVLFLHATFEHNLKLWVRSYPFHVGMYMLMGGTIIVLCAVFAQLFGLNPQGGFMIFVGNIINAVVLVGTLCIIIGGIGLIERRRNDEGLRRYSTPEHYFNLVIFIVFGLLGLAAWAFSPSYFELARTFIYNLITFNFAPQTSVLFSLHLLIGFFLLIWIPMTHMGHVFMKYFTYHDIRWGDEPTSSSDKNKAKILEALKFNVTWSAKHIAGDGTPKSWVDVATTNPTEKKED
;
A
#
# COMPACT_ATOMS: atom_id res chain seq x y z
N MET A 1 27.80 20.79 -2.83
CA MET A 1 27.27 19.54 -3.42
C MET A 1 26.93 18.50 -2.36
N THR A 2 27.86 18.16 -1.46
CA THR A 2 27.64 17.18 -0.37
C THR A 2 26.43 17.50 0.51
N THR A 3 26.36 18.69 1.12
CA THR A 3 25.25 19.09 2.00
C THR A 3 23.89 19.03 1.31
N LEU A 4 23.82 19.51 0.06
CA LEU A 4 22.60 19.48 -0.75
C LEU A 4 22.09 18.04 -0.93
N PHE A 5 22.99 17.08 -1.16
CA PHE A 5 22.63 15.68 -1.35
C PHE A 5 21.94 15.07 -0.11
N TYR A 6 22.47 15.33 1.09
CA TYR A 6 21.81 14.89 2.33
C TYR A 6 20.50 15.63 2.59
N ILE A 7 20.43 16.93 2.29
CA ILE A 7 19.17 17.70 2.37
C ILE A 7 18.09 17.07 1.48
N LEU A 8 18.43 16.67 0.24
CA LEU A 8 17.50 15.96 -0.63
C LEU A 8 17.04 14.63 -0.02
N GLY A 9 17.95 13.89 0.63
CA GLY A 9 17.59 12.68 1.38
C GLY A 9 16.57 12.95 2.49
N TYR A 10 16.79 13.99 3.30
CA TYR A 10 15.84 14.40 4.34
C TYR A 10 14.49 14.84 3.77
N LEU A 11 14.51 15.66 2.73
CA LEU A 11 13.30 16.12 2.06
C LEU A 11 12.52 14.97 1.44
N ALA A 12 13.20 13.94 0.93
CA ALA A 12 12.54 12.75 0.40
C ALA A 12 11.82 11.94 1.48
N VAL A 13 12.47 11.71 2.62
CA VAL A 13 11.85 11.01 3.76
C VAL A 13 10.69 11.82 4.35
N ALA A 14 10.89 13.11 4.60
CA ALA A 14 9.84 14.00 5.10
C ALA A 14 8.68 14.12 4.11
N GLY A 15 8.98 14.22 2.82
CA GLY A 15 8.01 14.26 1.73
C GLY A 15 7.17 12.98 1.66
N PHE A 16 7.80 11.81 1.73
CA PHE A 16 7.08 10.53 1.79
C PHE A 16 6.10 10.49 2.97
N ILE A 17 6.56 10.81 4.19
CA ILE A 17 5.73 10.78 5.41
C ILE A 17 4.56 11.77 5.28
N CYS A 18 4.83 13.00 4.86
CA CYS A 18 3.81 14.04 4.70
C CYS A 18 2.74 13.62 3.68
N MET A 19 3.16 13.19 2.49
CA MET A 19 2.22 12.81 1.42
C MET A 19 1.44 11.55 1.76
N ALA A 20 2.07 10.54 2.39
CA ALA A 20 1.37 9.35 2.86
C ALA A 20 0.31 9.70 3.91
N TYR A 21 0.65 10.55 4.89
CA TYR A 21 -0.29 11.01 5.91
C TYR A 21 -1.48 11.77 5.30
N LEU A 22 -1.22 12.73 4.40
CA LEU A 22 -2.28 13.49 3.74
C LEU A 22 -3.23 12.58 2.95
N LYS A 23 -2.70 11.58 2.25
CA LYS A 23 -3.50 10.63 1.46
C LYS A 23 -4.34 9.70 2.35
N ILE A 24 -3.77 9.18 3.44
CA ILE A 24 -4.52 8.37 4.42
C ILE A 24 -5.62 9.21 5.07
N ARG A 25 -5.32 10.45 5.48
CA ARG A 25 -6.31 11.36 6.08
C ARG A 25 -7.43 11.69 5.11
N SER A 26 -7.09 12.01 3.86
CA SER A 26 -8.07 12.31 2.81
C SER A 26 -8.98 11.11 2.54
N TYR A 27 -8.42 9.90 2.47
CA TYR A 27 -9.19 8.66 2.35
C TYR A 27 -10.14 8.48 3.55
N MET A 28 -9.63 8.60 4.78
CA MET A 28 -10.47 8.43 5.98
C MET A 28 -11.61 9.45 6.10
N ALA A 29 -11.42 10.66 5.59
CA ALA A 29 -12.44 11.70 5.57
C ALA A 29 -13.50 11.50 4.47
N SER A 30 -13.12 10.91 3.34
CA SER A 30 -13.99 10.76 2.16
C SER A 30 -14.60 9.37 1.98
N SER A 31 -14.06 8.34 2.63
CA SER A 31 -14.51 6.96 2.41
C SER A 31 -15.96 6.76 2.88
N PRO A 32 -16.88 6.35 1.98
CA PRO A 32 -18.25 6.01 2.33
C PRO A 32 -18.26 4.79 3.27
N LEU A 33 -19.41 4.54 3.90
CA LEU A 33 -19.59 3.30 4.66
C LEU A 33 -19.69 2.13 3.68
N HIS A 34 -18.89 1.08 3.89
CA HIS A 34 -18.94 -0.12 3.08
C HIS A 34 -20.23 -0.90 3.32
N VAL A 35 -20.77 -1.52 2.26
CA VAL A 35 -21.84 -2.50 2.43
C VAL A 35 -21.21 -3.88 2.59
N ARG A 36 -21.62 -4.61 3.63
CA ARG A 36 -20.98 -5.89 4.00
C ARG A 36 -20.91 -6.91 2.87
N TRP A 37 -21.92 -6.97 1.99
CA TRP A 37 -21.90 -7.93 0.86
C TRP A 37 -20.77 -7.65 -0.15
N GLU A 38 -20.19 -6.46 -0.15
CA GLU A 38 -19.06 -6.07 -1.01
C GLU A 38 -17.71 -6.51 -0.43
N LEU A 39 -17.69 -6.91 0.84
CA LEU A 39 -16.49 -7.19 1.63
C LEU A 39 -16.11 -8.67 1.66
N TYR A 40 -16.92 -9.56 1.08
CA TYR A 40 -16.65 -10.99 1.12
C TYR A 40 -15.43 -11.40 0.27
N PRO A 41 -14.60 -12.35 0.75
CA PRO A 41 -14.67 -13.01 2.06
C PRO A 41 -14.08 -12.17 3.20
N VAL A 42 -14.62 -12.33 4.41
CA VAL A 42 -14.22 -11.59 5.62
C VAL A 42 -13.43 -12.49 6.60
N PRO A 43 -12.09 -12.38 6.71
CA PRO A 43 -11.23 -13.36 7.40
C PRO A 43 -11.44 -13.46 8.92
N HIS A 44 -11.90 -12.40 9.58
CA HIS A 44 -12.13 -12.43 11.02
C HIS A 44 -13.37 -13.22 11.46
N GLU A 45 -14.16 -13.80 10.54
CA GLU A 45 -15.34 -14.64 10.83
C GLU A 45 -14.99 -16.08 11.29
N GLY A 46 -13.70 -16.39 11.45
CA GLY A 46 -13.23 -17.65 12.05
C GLY A 46 -13.59 -18.88 11.21
N SER A 47 -14.19 -19.91 11.81
CA SER A 47 -14.55 -21.16 11.13
C SER A 47 -15.56 -20.98 9.99
N LYS A 48 -16.35 -19.90 10.02
CA LYS A 48 -17.38 -19.62 9.01
C LYS A 48 -16.80 -19.16 7.67
N THR A 49 -15.57 -18.65 7.68
CA THR A 49 -14.86 -18.22 6.46
C THR A 49 -14.73 -19.31 5.41
N VAL A 50 -14.64 -20.58 5.84
CA VAL A 50 -14.44 -21.75 4.96
C VAL A 50 -15.56 -21.90 3.93
N TYR A 51 -16.78 -21.50 4.28
CA TYR A 51 -17.95 -21.55 3.39
C TYR A 51 -18.49 -20.16 3.05
N GLY A 52 -17.74 -19.09 3.37
CA GLY A 52 -18.14 -17.70 3.11
C GLY A 52 -19.21 -17.16 4.06
N GLY A 53 -19.36 -17.78 5.23
CA GLY A 53 -20.41 -17.42 6.18
C GLY A 53 -20.12 -16.19 7.03
N SER A 54 -21.08 -15.85 7.90
CA SER A 54 -21.10 -14.59 8.66
C SER A 54 -21.70 -14.77 10.05
N PHE A 55 -21.34 -13.90 11.02
CA PHE A 55 -22.06 -13.81 12.30
C PHE A 55 -23.57 -13.57 12.12
N MET A 56 -24.00 -12.99 10.99
CA MET A 56 -25.41 -12.75 10.69
C MET A 56 -26.23 -14.03 10.52
N GLU A 57 -25.58 -15.18 10.33
CA GLU A 57 -26.23 -16.50 10.30
C GLU A 57 -26.69 -16.95 11.68
N GLU A 58 -26.12 -16.38 12.74
CA GLU A 58 -26.54 -16.72 14.08
C GLU A 58 -27.89 -16.10 14.42
N LYS A 59 -28.76 -16.91 15.02
CA LYS A 59 -30.01 -16.41 15.59
C LYS A 59 -29.72 -15.32 16.61
N ASP A 60 -30.47 -14.21 16.52
CA ASP A 60 -30.39 -13.05 17.40
C ASP A 60 -28.98 -12.46 17.50
N TRP A 61 -28.19 -12.52 16.41
CA TRP A 61 -26.80 -12.07 16.37
C TRP A 61 -26.57 -10.65 16.90
N TRP A 62 -27.56 -9.75 16.75
CA TRP A 62 -27.49 -8.36 17.23
C TRP A 62 -27.45 -8.22 18.75
N THR A 63 -27.78 -9.29 19.50
CA THR A 63 -27.71 -9.33 20.97
C THR A 63 -26.40 -9.93 21.50
N LYS A 64 -25.61 -10.57 20.63
CA LYS A 64 -24.42 -11.33 21.02
C LYS A 64 -23.15 -10.49 20.88
N PRO A 65 -22.14 -10.72 21.73
CA PRO A 65 -20.83 -10.10 21.55
C PRO A 65 -20.20 -10.59 20.24
N ARG A 66 -19.61 -9.66 19.50
CA ARG A 66 -18.96 -9.95 18.22
C ARG A 66 -17.60 -10.61 18.46
N HIS A 67 -17.38 -11.79 17.88
CA HIS A 67 -16.08 -12.45 17.89
C HIS A 67 -15.29 -12.07 16.63
N ILE A 68 -14.08 -11.56 16.79
CA ILE A 68 -13.20 -11.12 15.70
C ILE A 68 -11.88 -11.89 15.81
N SER A 69 -11.55 -12.68 14.79
CA SER A 69 -10.26 -13.37 14.72
C SER A 69 -9.17 -12.46 14.17
N HIS A 70 -8.43 -11.77 15.04
CA HIS A 70 -7.30 -10.92 14.65
C HIS A 70 -6.18 -11.69 13.93
N TRP A 71 -6.00 -12.98 14.24
CA TRP A 71 -5.00 -13.82 13.58
C TRP A 71 -5.38 -14.15 12.13
N GLY A 72 -6.68 -14.30 11.85
CA GLY A 72 -7.19 -14.49 10.49
C GLY A 72 -6.83 -13.32 9.58
N ASP A 73 -7.02 -12.11 10.09
CA ASP A 73 -6.71 -10.86 9.38
C ASP A 73 -5.22 -10.71 9.08
N ILE A 74 -4.36 -10.92 10.08
CA ILE A 74 -2.90 -10.83 9.89
C ILE A 74 -2.43 -11.86 8.87
N LYS A 75 -2.89 -13.11 8.98
CA LYS A 75 -2.53 -14.17 8.04
C LYS A 75 -3.00 -13.85 6.62
N ALA A 76 -4.24 -13.39 6.45
CA ALA A 76 -4.79 -13.03 5.16
C ALA A 76 -4.03 -11.86 4.52
N LEU A 77 -3.74 -10.81 5.29
CA LEU A 77 -2.96 -9.66 4.84
C LEU A 77 -1.56 -10.08 4.41
N LEU A 78 -0.83 -10.83 5.24
CA LEU A 78 0.52 -11.29 4.93
C LEU A 78 0.55 -12.19 3.70
N THR A 79 -0.42 -13.10 3.57
CA THR A 79 -0.51 -14.01 2.41
C THR A 79 -0.76 -13.21 1.14
N GLU A 80 -1.69 -12.26 1.18
CA GLU A 80 -2.03 -11.41 0.04
C GLU A 80 -0.90 -10.44 -0.33
N VAL A 81 -0.16 -9.91 0.64
CA VAL A 81 0.99 -9.03 0.40
C VAL A 81 2.17 -9.85 -0.14
N LEU A 82 2.60 -10.89 0.57
CA LEU A 82 3.83 -11.61 0.25
C LEU A 82 3.70 -12.48 -1.00
N PHE A 83 2.52 -13.02 -1.28
CA PHE A 83 2.30 -13.94 -2.40
C PHE A 83 1.42 -13.39 -3.51
N LEU A 84 0.84 -12.19 -3.36
CA LEU A 84 -0.16 -11.66 -4.29
C LEU A 84 -1.28 -12.70 -4.55
N HIS A 85 -1.76 -13.30 -3.46
CA HIS A 85 -2.59 -14.50 -3.47
C HIS A 85 -3.81 -14.40 -4.40
N ALA A 86 -4.55 -13.28 -4.36
CA ALA A 86 -5.69 -13.08 -5.26
C ALA A 86 -5.28 -13.09 -6.74
N THR A 87 -4.10 -12.57 -7.07
CA THR A 87 -3.59 -12.60 -8.45
C THR A 87 -3.11 -14.00 -8.82
N PHE A 88 -2.52 -14.74 -7.87
CA PHE A 88 -2.13 -16.13 -8.08
C PHE A 88 -3.34 -17.01 -8.41
N GLU A 89 -4.41 -16.91 -7.62
CA GLU A 89 -5.61 -17.73 -7.77
C GLU A 89 -6.44 -17.35 -9.01
N HIS A 90 -6.65 -16.05 -9.25
CA HIS A 90 -7.58 -15.61 -10.30
C HIS A 90 -6.90 -15.21 -11.61
N ASN A 91 -5.58 -14.95 -11.62
CA ASN A 91 -4.88 -14.51 -12.82
C ASN A 91 -3.38 -14.88 -12.82
N LEU A 92 -3.11 -16.18 -12.89
CA LEU A 92 -1.74 -16.72 -12.88
C LEU A 92 -0.84 -16.09 -13.98
N LYS A 93 -1.41 -15.77 -15.15
CA LYS A 93 -0.69 -15.10 -16.26
C LYS A 93 -0.18 -13.70 -15.90
N LEU A 94 -0.90 -12.98 -15.05
CA LEU A 94 -0.46 -11.70 -14.49
C LEU A 94 0.52 -11.93 -13.35
N TRP A 95 0.25 -12.92 -12.49
CA TRP A 95 1.07 -13.25 -11.33
C TRP A 95 2.53 -13.55 -11.69
N VAL A 96 2.78 -14.39 -12.71
CA VAL A 96 4.15 -14.75 -13.11
C VAL A 96 5.01 -13.53 -13.48
N ARG A 97 4.39 -12.43 -13.90
CA ARG A 97 5.10 -11.18 -14.24
C ARG A 97 5.11 -10.18 -13.08
N SER A 98 4.02 -10.08 -12.32
CA SER A 98 3.92 -9.15 -11.19
C SER A 98 4.71 -9.62 -9.98
N TYR A 99 4.76 -10.93 -9.73
CA TYR A 99 5.40 -11.50 -8.56
C TYR A 99 6.91 -11.22 -8.50
N PRO A 100 7.70 -11.45 -9.57
CA PRO A 100 9.11 -11.06 -9.58
C PRO A 100 9.32 -9.58 -9.27
N PHE A 101 8.49 -8.68 -9.84
CA PHE A 101 8.58 -7.25 -9.55
C PHE A 101 8.40 -6.95 -8.05
N HIS A 102 7.39 -7.56 -7.42
CA HIS A 102 7.10 -7.34 -6.00
C HIS A 102 8.14 -7.97 -5.08
N VAL A 103 8.57 -9.21 -5.36
CA VAL A 103 9.67 -9.86 -4.64
C VAL A 103 10.93 -9.00 -4.69
N GLY A 104 11.24 -8.43 -5.86
CA GLY A 104 12.36 -7.51 -6.02
C GLY A 104 12.23 -6.27 -5.12
N MET A 105 11.06 -5.64 -5.09
CA MET A 105 10.78 -4.52 -4.17
C MET A 105 10.90 -4.93 -2.70
N TYR A 106 10.35 -6.09 -2.30
CA TYR A 106 10.43 -6.58 -0.92
C TYR A 106 11.87 -6.85 -0.49
N MET A 107 12.68 -7.43 -1.38
CA MET A 107 14.10 -7.65 -1.13
C MET A 107 14.84 -6.31 -0.92
N LEU A 108 14.66 -5.32 -1.80
CA LEU A 108 15.36 -4.04 -1.65
C LEU A 108 14.89 -3.23 -0.44
N MET A 109 13.59 -3.25 -0.13
CA MET A 109 13.04 -2.61 1.07
C MET A 109 13.54 -3.30 2.34
N GLY A 110 13.50 -4.64 2.39
CA GLY A 110 14.04 -5.43 3.49
C GLY A 110 15.56 -5.23 3.65
N GLY A 111 16.30 -5.16 2.55
CA GLY A 111 17.72 -4.83 2.54
C GLY A 111 18.00 -3.47 3.17
N THR A 112 17.20 -2.46 2.85
CA THR A 112 17.33 -1.13 3.46
C THR A 112 17.10 -1.17 4.98
N ILE A 113 16.11 -1.95 5.45
CA ILE A 113 15.87 -2.17 6.89
C ILE A 113 17.07 -2.85 7.55
N ILE A 114 17.65 -3.87 6.92
CA ILE A 114 18.85 -4.55 7.42
C ILE A 114 20.03 -3.59 7.50
N VAL A 115 20.24 -2.72 6.50
CA VAL A 115 21.29 -1.69 6.55
C VAL A 115 21.04 -0.69 7.68
N LEU A 116 19.80 -0.25 7.91
CA LEU A 116 19.44 0.60 9.05
C LEU A 116 19.79 -0.08 10.38
N CYS A 117 19.42 -1.35 10.57
CA CYS A 117 19.81 -2.13 11.74
C CYS A 117 21.33 -2.25 11.89
N ALA A 118 22.07 -2.43 10.80
CA ALA A 118 23.53 -2.45 10.81
C ALA A 118 24.11 -1.10 11.25
N VAL A 119 23.57 0.02 10.77
CA VAL A 119 23.99 1.36 11.22
C VAL A 119 23.74 1.55 12.72
N PHE A 120 22.58 1.16 13.23
CA PHE A 120 22.32 1.20 14.68
C PHE A 120 23.28 0.32 15.47
N ALA A 121 23.53 -0.91 15.01
CA ALA A 121 24.50 -1.79 15.66
C ALA A 121 25.90 -1.18 15.70
N GLN A 122 26.32 -0.52 14.62
CA GLN A 122 27.57 0.24 14.58
C GLN A 122 27.58 1.41 15.58
N LEU A 123 26.47 2.16 15.71
CA LEU A 123 26.35 3.24 16.68
C LEU A 123 26.42 2.74 18.13
N PHE A 124 25.97 1.51 18.39
CA PHE A 124 26.10 0.84 19.68
C PHE A 124 27.47 0.16 19.90
N GLY A 125 28.46 0.45 19.04
CA GLY A 125 29.86 0.02 19.23
C GLY A 125 30.26 -1.26 18.51
N LEU A 126 29.40 -1.81 17.64
CA LEU A 126 29.78 -2.97 16.81
C LEU A 126 30.79 -2.53 15.75
N ASN A 127 31.94 -3.20 15.71
CA ASN A 127 33.00 -2.92 14.74
C ASN A 127 32.50 -3.08 13.28
N PRO A 128 32.53 -2.02 12.45
CA PRO A 128 32.11 -2.07 11.05
C PRO A 128 32.89 -3.08 10.18
N GLN A 129 34.12 -3.39 10.57
CA GLN A 129 35.01 -4.35 9.90
C GLN A 129 34.99 -5.73 10.57
N GLY A 130 34.11 -5.94 11.56
CA GLY A 130 33.96 -7.23 12.24
C GLY A 130 33.30 -8.29 11.37
N GLY A 131 33.52 -9.57 11.70
CA GLY A 131 32.98 -10.71 10.94
C GLY A 131 31.46 -10.70 10.78
N PHE A 132 30.71 -10.22 11.78
CA PHE A 132 29.26 -10.05 11.69
C PHE A 132 28.85 -9.04 10.62
N MET A 133 29.54 -7.90 10.51
CA MET A 133 29.26 -6.88 9.49
C MET A 133 29.61 -7.35 8.09
N ILE A 134 30.66 -8.15 7.94
CA ILE A 134 31.00 -8.80 6.68
C ILE A 134 29.90 -9.78 6.27
N PHE A 135 29.40 -10.58 7.21
CA PHE A 135 28.26 -11.48 6.97
C PHE A 135 27.01 -10.72 6.52
N VAL A 136 26.64 -9.64 7.21
CA VAL A 136 25.52 -8.76 6.80
C VAL A 136 25.77 -8.18 5.41
N GLY A 137 27.00 -7.74 5.12
CA GLY A 137 27.37 -7.23 3.80
C GLY A 137 27.16 -8.26 2.68
N ASN A 138 27.50 -9.53 2.92
CA ASN A 138 27.24 -10.61 1.95
C ASN A 138 25.76 -10.84 1.71
N ILE A 139 24.93 -10.79 2.77
CA ILE A 139 23.46 -10.86 2.63
C ILE A 139 22.97 -9.69 1.79
N ILE A 140 23.40 -8.46 2.09
CA ILE A 140 22.99 -7.27 1.32
C ILE A 140 23.40 -7.38 -0.14
N ASN A 141 24.61 -7.87 -0.43
CA ASN A 141 25.06 -8.08 -1.80
C ASN A 141 24.15 -9.07 -2.56
N ALA A 142 23.76 -10.19 -1.94
CA ALA A 142 22.83 -11.14 -2.54
C ALA A 142 21.43 -10.53 -2.73
N VAL A 143 20.91 -9.85 -1.72
CA VAL A 143 19.60 -9.19 -1.72
C VAL A 143 19.51 -8.11 -2.79
N VAL A 144 20.55 -7.29 -2.95
CA VAL A 144 20.58 -6.23 -3.98
C VAL A 144 20.68 -6.83 -5.37
N LEU A 145 21.52 -7.84 -5.58
CA LEU A 145 21.63 -8.52 -6.87
C LEU A 145 20.29 -9.12 -7.30
N VAL A 146 19.72 -9.99 -6.46
CA VAL A 146 18.45 -10.67 -6.79
C VAL A 146 17.32 -9.64 -6.88
N GLY A 147 17.26 -8.69 -5.94
CA GLY A 147 16.22 -7.67 -5.88
C GLY A 147 16.18 -6.78 -7.13
N THR A 148 17.35 -6.31 -7.58
CA THR A 148 17.45 -5.47 -8.80
C THR A 148 17.10 -6.24 -10.06
N LEU A 149 17.58 -7.48 -10.22
CA LEU A 149 17.23 -8.34 -11.35
C LEU A 149 15.71 -8.61 -11.40
N CYS A 150 15.10 -8.91 -10.25
CA CYS A 150 13.67 -9.13 -10.11
C CYS A 150 12.83 -7.90 -10.50
N ILE A 151 13.23 -6.70 -10.07
CA ILE A 151 12.56 -5.44 -10.45
C ILE A 151 12.69 -5.19 -11.96
N ILE A 152 13.87 -5.40 -12.55
CA ILE A 152 14.10 -5.16 -13.98
C ILE A 152 13.25 -6.14 -14.81
N ILE A 153 13.38 -7.44 -14.55
CA ILE A 153 12.67 -8.48 -15.31
C ILE A 153 11.15 -8.35 -15.11
N GLY A 154 10.70 -8.19 -13.87
CA GLY A 154 9.28 -8.01 -13.57
C GLY A 154 8.72 -6.71 -14.16
N GLY A 155 9.48 -5.62 -14.12
CA GLY A 155 9.10 -4.33 -14.70
C GLY A 155 8.93 -4.40 -16.22
N ILE A 156 9.90 -4.99 -16.92
CA ILE A 156 9.82 -5.21 -18.38
C ILE A 156 8.62 -6.11 -18.71
N GLY A 157 8.46 -7.22 -18.00
CA GLY A 157 7.33 -8.15 -18.21
C GLY A 157 5.98 -7.47 -18.01
N LEU A 158 5.84 -6.61 -17.01
CA LEU A 158 4.62 -5.84 -16.77
C LEU A 158 4.35 -4.82 -17.88
N ILE A 159 5.38 -4.14 -18.41
CA ILE A 159 5.23 -3.22 -19.54
C ILE A 159 4.77 -3.98 -20.78
N GLU A 160 5.42 -5.10 -21.13
CA GLU A 160 5.04 -5.92 -22.27
C GLU A 160 3.60 -6.42 -22.16
N ARG A 161 3.22 -6.92 -20.98
CA ARG A 161 1.87 -7.43 -20.74
C ARG A 161 0.82 -6.32 -20.89
N ARG A 162 1.12 -5.12 -20.41
CA ARG A 162 0.24 -3.95 -20.51
C ARG A 162 0.05 -3.45 -21.94
N ARG A 163 1.07 -3.63 -22.80
CA ARG A 163 1.01 -3.28 -24.23
C ARG A 163 0.27 -4.33 -25.06
N ASN A 164 0.48 -5.61 -24.74
CA ASN A 164 0.04 -6.73 -25.59
C ASN A 164 -1.33 -7.31 -25.20
N ASP A 165 -1.82 -7.04 -23.99
CA ASP A 165 -3.15 -7.46 -23.55
C ASP A 165 -4.16 -6.33 -23.78
N GLU A 166 -5.14 -6.54 -24.67
CA GLU A 166 -6.13 -5.52 -24.98
C GLU A 166 -6.96 -5.07 -23.78
N GLY A 167 -7.27 -6.00 -22.86
CA GLY A 167 -8.01 -5.71 -21.65
C GLY A 167 -7.23 -4.75 -20.76
N LEU A 168 -5.95 -5.06 -20.50
CA LEU A 168 -5.10 -4.18 -19.70
C LEU A 168 -4.79 -2.85 -20.40
N ARG A 169 -4.57 -2.86 -21.71
CA ARG A 169 -4.19 -1.66 -22.48
C ARG A 169 -5.26 -0.57 -22.37
N ARG A 170 -6.55 -0.94 -22.39
CA ARG A 170 -7.68 0.00 -22.28
C ARG A 170 -7.72 0.73 -20.92
N TYR A 171 -7.24 0.10 -19.85
CA TYR A 171 -7.20 0.67 -18.51
C TYR A 171 -5.81 1.22 -18.12
N SER A 172 -4.91 1.36 -19.09
CA SER A 172 -3.53 1.77 -18.85
C SER A 172 -3.30 3.22 -19.21
N THR A 173 -3.05 4.03 -18.19
CA THR A 173 -2.64 5.43 -18.36
C THR A 173 -1.11 5.55 -18.58
N PRO A 174 -0.63 6.66 -19.16
CA PRO A 174 0.82 6.94 -19.29
C PRO A 174 1.59 6.86 -17.96
N GLU A 175 0.94 7.24 -16.85
CA GLU A 175 1.51 7.14 -15.51
C GLU A 175 1.95 5.71 -15.16
N HIS A 176 1.17 4.70 -15.54
CA HIS A 176 1.53 3.30 -15.27
C HIS A 176 2.84 2.89 -15.95
N TYR A 177 3.05 3.36 -17.19
CA TYR A 177 4.28 3.07 -17.92
C TYR A 177 5.47 3.85 -17.34
N PHE A 178 5.27 5.13 -17.03
CA PHE A 178 6.28 5.95 -16.38
C PHE A 178 6.76 5.33 -15.06
N ASN A 179 5.82 4.90 -14.21
CA ASN A 179 6.08 4.22 -12.95
C ASN A 179 6.93 2.96 -13.14
N LEU A 180 6.58 2.09 -14.09
CA LEU A 180 7.37 0.88 -14.35
C LEU A 180 8.76 1.20 -14.89
N VAL A 181 8.89 2.17 -15.79
CA VAL A 181 10.18 2.58 -16.36
C VAL A 181 11.11 3.14 -15.28
N ILE A 182 10.61 4.01 -14.39
CA ILE A 182 11.46 4.60 -13.34
C ILE A 182 11.97 3.53 -12.35
N PHE A 183 11.18 2.50 -12.05
CA PHE A 183 11.63 1.36 -11.25
C PHE A 183 12.68 0.50 -11.98
N ILE A 184 12.54 0.31 -13.29
CA ILE A 184 13.57 -0.37 -14.11
C ILE A 184 14.86 0.45 -14.07
N VAL A 185 14.80 1.77 -14.25
CA VAL A 185 15.98 2.66 -14.16
C VAL A 185 16.61 2.59 -12.77
N PHE A 186 15.80 2.61 -11.71
CA PHE A 186 16.26 2.43 -10.34
C PHE A 186 17.00 1.10 -10.14
N GLY A 187 16.44 0.01 -10.68
CA GLY A 187 17.04 -1.32 -10.66
C GLY A 187 18.35 -1.39 -11.45
N LEU A 188 18.41 -0.79 -12.65
CA LEU A 188 19.61 -0.75 -13.50
C LEU A 188 20.75 0.03 -12.83
N LEU A 189 20.45 1.20 -12.25
CA LEU A 189 21.44 1.98 -11.51
C LEU A 189 21.90 1.26 -10.24
N GLY A 190 20.99 0.56 -9.55
CA GLY A 190 21.32 -0.25 -8.37
C GLY A 190 22.23 -1.43 -8.73
N LEU A 191 21.92 -2.14 -9.82
CA LEU A 191 22.73 -3.25 -10.33
C LEU A 191 24.09 -2.77 -10.81
N ALA A 192 24.16 -1.62 -11.50
CA ALA A 192 25.42 -1.02 -11.90
C ALA A 192 26.25 -0.58 -10.69
N ALA A 193 25.64 0.04 -9.68
CA ALA A 193 26.31 0.40 -8.45
C ALA A 193 26.86 -0.85 -7.72
N TRP A 194 26.10 -1.94 -7.71
CA TRP A 194 26.51 -3.23 -7.15
C TRP A 194 27.68 -3.87 -7.93
N ALA A 195 27.64 -3.82 -9.26
CA ALA A 195 28.64 -4.48 -10.12
C ALA A 195 29.98 -3.72 -10.19
N PHE A 196 29.95 -2.38 -10.13
CA PHE A 196 31.12 -1.55 -10.39
C PHE A 196 31.67 -0.81 -9.17
N SER A 197 30.98 -0.84 -8.03
CA SER A 197 31.50 -0.25 -6.80
C SER A 197 32.21 -1.31 -5.94
N PRO A 198 33.26 -0.96 -5.17
CA PRO A 198 33.98 -1.92 -4.34
C PRO A 198 33.09 -2.67 -3.32
N SER A 199 32.11 -1.97 -2.75
CA SER A 199 31.13 -2.57 -1.85
C SER A 199 29.85 -1.74 -1.82
N TYR A 200 28.73 -2.32 -2.30
CA TYR A 200 27.42 -1.67 -2.22
C TYR A 200 26.99 -1.48 -0.77
N PHE A 201 27.22 -2.48 0.08
CA PHE A 201 26.86 -2.43 1.50
C PHE A 201 27.57 -1.29 2.23
N GLU A 202 28.88 -1.10 2.00
CA GLU A 202 29.62 -0.02 2.65
C GLU A 202 29.15 1.36 2.20
N LEU A 203 28.87 1.54 0.91
CA LEU A 203 28.29 2.78 0.39
C LEU A 203 26.96 3.10 1.06
N ALA A 204 26.04 2.13 1.10
CA ALA A 204 24.72 2.30 1.71
C ALA A 204 24.80 2.55 3.22
N ARG A 205 25.58 1.74 3.94
CA ARG A 205 25.77 1.88 5.40
C ARG A 205 26.40 3.22 5.74
N THR A 206 27.44 3.63 5.02
CA THR A 206 28.14 4.90 5.26
C THR A 206 27.22 6.09 4.98
N PHE A 207 26.45 6.06 3.89
CA PHE A 207 25.47 7.10 3.60
C PHE A 207 24.43 7.24 4.72
N ILE A 208 23.81 6.13 5.16
CA ILE A 208 22.80 6.15 6.22
C ILE A 208 23.40 6.54 7.57
N TYR A 209 24.61 6.07 7.89
CA TYR A 209 25.33 6.48 9.10
C TYR A 209 25.55 8.00 9.11
N ASN A 210 26.08 8.56 8.03
CA ASN A 210 26.34 9.99 7.89
C ASN A 210 25.05 10.82 7.93
N LEU A 211 23.96 10.29 7.39
CA LEU A 211 22.63 10.89 7.51
C LEU A 211 22.26 10.97 9.00
N ILE A 212 22.22 9.86 9.72
CA ILE A 212 21.79 9.80 11.13
C ILE A 212 22.69 10.61 12.07
N THR A 213 24.01 10.61 11.84
CA THR A 213 24.96 11.34 12.70
C THR A 213 25.20 12.78 12.27
N PHE A 214 24.48 13.28 11.25
CA PHE A 214 24.66 14.62 10.68
C PHE A 214 26.11 14.92 10.23
N ASN A 215 26.85 13.90 9.82
CA ASN A 215 28.24 14.04 9.36
C ASN A 215 28.31 13.93 7.84
N PHE A 216 28.07 15.05 7.15
CA PHE A 216 27.90 15.05 5.70
C PHE A 216 29.23 14.89 4.96
N ALA A 217 29.49 13.67 4.49
CA ALA A 217 30.66 13.33 3.66
C ALA A 217 30.27 13.12 2.18
N PRO A 218 31.15 13.48 1.22
CA PRO A 218 30.89 13.32 -0.20
C PRO A 218 30.66 11.85 -0.58
N GLN A 219 29.77 11.61 -1.54
CA GLN A 219 29.57 10.28 -2.11
C GLN A 219 30.73 9.94 -3.06
N THR A 220 31.27 8.74 -2.92
CA THR A 220 32.44 8.27 -3.69
C THR A 220 32.07 7.57 -5.00
N SER A 221 30.82 7.12 -5.14
CA SER A 221 30.31 6.43 -6.33
C SER A 221 29.21 7.24 -7.02
N VAL A 222 29.43 7.59 -8.29
CA VAL A 222 28.46 8.32 -9.12
C VAL A 222 27.23 7.45 -9.40
N LEU A 223 27.43 6.16 -9.69
CA LEU A 223 26.33 5.22 -9.95
C LEU A 223 25.43 5.07 -8.71
N PHE A 224 26.04 4.94 -7.53
CA PHE A 224 25.29 4.89 -6.28
C PHE A 224 24.57 6.20 -5.98
N SER A 225 25.20 7.35 -6.28
CA SER A 225 24.58 8.66 -6.12
C SER A 225 23.35 8.82 -7.01
N LEU A 226 23.42 8.42 -8.28
CA LEU A 226 22.29 8.44 -9.21
C LEU A 226 21.18 7.48 -8.75
N HIS A 227 21.53 6.28 -8.31
CA HIS A 227 20.58 5.33 -7.73
C HIS A 227 19.82 5.93 -6.54
N LEU A 228 20.52 6.60 -5.62
CA LEU A 228 19.91 7.30 -4.49
C LEU A 228 19.02 8.47 -4.94
N LEU A 229 19.42 9.27 -5.92
CA LEU A 229 18.59 10.38 -6.43
C LEU A 229 17.26 9.87 -7.01
N ILE A 230 17.30 8.77 -7.78
CA ILE A 230 16.08 8.11 -8.25
C ILE A 230 15.28 7.55 -7.06
N GLY A 231 15.94 6.98 -6.05
CA GLY A 231 15.29 6.54 -4.81
C GLY A 231 14.58 7.67 -4.06
N PHE A 232 15.22 8.84 -3.92
CA PHE A 232 14.64 10.03 -3.30
C PHE A 232 13.42 10.53 -4.07
N PHE A 233 13.51 10.55 -5.40
CA PHE A 233 12.36 10.83 -6.25
C PHE A 233 11.22 9.83 -6.01
N LEU A 234 11.52 8.52 -6.01
CA LEU A 234 10.52 7.48 -5.80
C LEU A 234 9.83 7.58 -4.43
N LEU A 235 10.56 7.93 -3.37
CA LEU A 235 9.97 8.15 -2.06
C LEU A 235 8.89 9.24 -2.10
N ILE A 236 9.11 10.34 -2.82
CA ILE A 236 8.09 11.40 -2.93
C ILE A 236 6.99 10.99 -3.92
N TRP A 237 7.35 10.30 -5.00
CA TRP A 237 6.47 9.96 -6.11
C TRP A 237 5.45 8.85 -5.80
N ILE A 238 5.85 7.82 -5.03
CA ILE A 238 4.97 6.70 -4.65
C ILE A 238 3.65 7.16 -4.01
N PRO A 239 3.63 8.03 -2.97
CA PRO A 239 2.38 8.46 -2.36
C PRO A 239 1.51 9.33 -3.28
N MET A 240 2.09 9.99 -4.28
CA MET A 240 1.32 10.84 -5.20
C MET A 240 0.68 10.09 -6.36
N THR A 241 1.01 8.81 -6.57
CA THR A 241 0.60 8.04 -7.75
C THR A 241 -0.34 6.88 -7.42
N HIS A 242 -0.72 6.11 -8.45
CA HIS A 242 -1.38 4.79 -8.31
C HIS A 242 -0.57 3.79 -7.48
N MET A 243 0.71 4.06 -7.19
CA MET A 243 1.57 3.22 -6.34
C MET A 243 1.31 3.40 -4.85
N GLY A 244 0.46 4.36 -4.47
CA GLY A 244 0.04 4.53 -3.09
C GLY A 244 -0.66 3.31 -2.49
N HIS A 245 -1.10 2.36 -3.32
CA HIS A 245 -1.63 1.08 -2.86
C HIS A 245 -0.66 0.33 -1.93
N VAL A 246 0.67 0.56 -2.00
CA VAL A 246 1.63 -0.07 -1.09
C VAL A 246 1.31 0.24 0.36
N PHE A 247 1.29 1.51 0.77
CA PHE A 247 1.00 1.88 2.16
C PHE A 247 -0.50 1.91 2.45
N MET A 248 -1.34 2.28 1.49
CA MET A 248 -2.80 2.24 1.67
C MET A 248 -3.26 0.80 1.97
N LYS A 249 -2.67 -0.23 1.35
CA LYS A 249 -2.96 -1.62 1.73
C LYS A 249 -2.61 -1.85 3.20
N TYR A 250 -1.40 -1.57 3.68
CA TYR A 250 -1.11 -1.84 5.09
C TYR A 250 -1.98 -1.05 6.09
N PHE A 251 -2.30 0.21 5.80
CA PHE A 251 -3.04 1.06 6.76
C PHE A 251 -4.56 1.01 6.61
N THR A 252 -5.08 0.74 5.42
CA THR A 252 -6.51 0.81 5.13
C THR A 252 -7.08 -0.48 4.57
N TYR A 253 -6.30 -1.56 4.44
CA TYR A 253 -6.84 -2.85 3.96
C TYR A 253 -7.87 -3.44 4.90
N HIS A 254 -7.66 -3.33 6.22
CA HIS A 254 -8.69 -3.75 7.20
C HIS A 254 -10.00 -2.98 6.99
N ASP A 255 -9.93 -1.67 6.76
CA ASP A 255 -11.12 -0.84 6.49
C ASP A 255 -11.76 -1.18 5.13
N ILE A 256 -10.97 -1.15 4.05
CA ILE A 256 -11.43 -1.34 2.66
C ILE A 256 -12.00 -2.75 2.42
N ARG A 257 -11.32 -3.79 2.93
CA ARG A 257 -11.70 -5.18 2.66
C ARG A 257 -12.59 -5.76 3.74
N TRP A 258 -12.46 -5.31 4.99
CA TRP A 258 -13.07 -5.97 6.14
C TRP A 258 -13.79 -5.00 7.09
N GLY A 259 -14.00 -3.73 6.69
CA GLY A 259 -14.71 -2.71 7.47
C GLY A 259 -16.22 -2.98 7.57
N ASP A 260 -16.60 -4.03 8.27
CA ASP A 260 -17.94 -4.60 8.31
C ASP A 260 -18.64 -4.39 9.67
N GLU A 261 -18.21 -3.37 10.42
CA GLU A 261 -18.72 -3.05 11.75
C GLU A 261 -20.22 -2.73 11.73
N PRO A 262 -21.07 -3.48 12.48
CA PRO A 262 -22.49 -3.22 12.55
C PRO A 262 -22.81 -1.80 13.03
N THR A 263 -23.79 -1.18 12.39
CA THR A 263 -24.26 0.18 12.73
C THR A 263 -24.83 0.25 14.14
N SER A 264 -25.43 -0.83 14.66
CA SER A 264 -25.95 -0.89 16.03
C SER A 264 -24.86 -0.64 17.08
N SER A 265 -23.64 -1.11 16.81
CA SER A 265 -22.51 -1.11 17.74
C SER A 265 -21.53 0.05 17.53
N SER A 266 -21.74 0.91 16.51
CA SER A 266 -20.76 1.93 16.11
C SER A 266 -21.39 3.31 15.95
N ASP A 267 -21.13 4.20 16.90
CA ASP A 267 -21.62 5.59 16.84
C ASP A 267 -20.98 6.37 15.69
N LYS A 268 -19.75 6.02 15.30
CA LYS A 268 -19.09 6.54 14.10
C LYS A 268 -19.88 6.20 12.84
N ASN A 269 -20.33 4.95 12.69
CA ASN A 269 -21.12 4.54 11.54
C ASN A 269 -22.51 5.19 11.53
N LYS A 270 -23.14 5.32 12.71
CA LYS A 270 -24.41 6.08 12.85
C LYS A 270 -24.25 7.52 12.39
N ALA A 271 -23.18 8.21 12.81
CA ALA A 271 -22.91 9.58 12.39
C ALA A 271 -22.72 9.71 10.87
N LYS A 272 -21.98 8.78 10.24
CA LYS A 272 -21.84 8.74 8.77
C LYS A 272 -23.19 8.58 8.06
N ILE A 273 -24.06 7.71 8.57
CA ILE A 273 -25.41 7.52 8.00
C ILE A 273 -26.25 8.78 8.18
N LEU A 274 -26.23 9.40 9.36
CA LEU A 274 -26.96 10.65 9.61
C LEU A 274 -26.50 11.79 8.68
N GLU A 275 -25.21 11.90 8.41
CA GLU A 275 -24.69 12.84 7.41
C GLU A 275 -25.17 12.49 6.00
N ALA A 276 -25.09 11.21 5.61
CA ALA A 276 -25.55 10.76 4.29
C ALA A 276 -27.06 10.99 4.07
N LEU A 277 -27.86 10.88 5.12
CA LEU A 277 -29.30 11.12 5.04
C LEU A 277 -29.65 12.59 4.75
N LYS A 278 -28.72 13.53 4.99
CA LYS A 278 -28.90 14.95 4.65
C LYS A 278 -28.73 15.24 3.16
N PHE A 279 -28.24 14.29 2.37
CA PHE A 279 -28.09 14.50 0.93
C PHE A 279 -29.46 14.64 0.25
N ASN A 280 -29.53 15.56 -0.72
CA ASN A 280 -30.73 15.79 -1.50
C ASN A 280 -30.97 14.63 -2.47
N VAL A 281 -32.23 14.25 -2.61
CA VAL A 281 -32.67 13.26 -3.59
C VAL A 281 -32.90 13.95 -4.93
N THR A 282 -32.17 13.53 -5.97
CA THR A 282 -32.19 14.15 -7.30
C THR A 282 -33.05 13.40 -8.32
N TRP A 283 -33.70 12.31 -7.92
CA TRP A 283 -34.47 11.44 -8.80
C TRP A 283 -35.80 11.03 -8.16
N SER A 284 -36.74 10.54 -8.98
CA SER A 284 -38.11 10.24 -8.56
C SER A 284 -38.56 8.85 -9.04
N ALA A 285 -39.38 8.18 -8.24
CA ALA A 285 -40.04 6.92 -8.60
C ALA A 285 -41.33 6.75 -7.80
N LYS A 286 -42.28 5.90 -8.23
CA LYS A 286 -43.55 5.72 -7.49
C LYS A 286 -43.39 5.31 -6.02
N HIS A 287 -42.29 4.64 -5.70
CA HIS A 287 -41.95 4.19 -4.34
C HIS A 287 -41.03 5.17 -3.58
N ILE A 288 -40.66 6.30 -4.20
CA ILE A 288 -39.76 7.31 -3.63
C ILE A 288 -40.42 8.67 -3.85
N ALA A 289 -40.79 9.34 -2.76
CA ALA A 289 -41.54 10.60 -2.77
C ALA A 289 -40.75 11.83 -3.30
N GLY A 290 -39.85 11.65 -4.27
CA GLY A 290 -39.18 12.72 -5.00
C GLY A 290 -40.16 13.33 -6.00
N ASP A 291 -40.77 14.46 -5.67
CA ASP A 291 -41.77 15.16 -6.49
C ASP A 291 -41.17 16.42 -7.14
N GLY A 292 -39.84 16.47 -7.31
CA GLY A 292 -39.14 17.61 -7.88
C GLY A 292 -38.94 18.78 -6.91
N THR A 293 -39.43 18.68 -5.67
CA THR A 293 -39.05 19.57 -4.56
C THR A 293 -37.81 19.02 -3.85
N PRO A 294 -36.89 19.88 -3.33
CA PRO A 294 -35.69 19.41 -2.64
C PRO A 294 -36.08 18.70 -1.34
N LYS A 295 -36.11 17.37 -1.37
CA LYS A 295 -36.27 16.50 -0.20
C LYS A 295 -34.94 15.80 0.09
N SER A 296 -34.57 15.78 1.35
CA SER A 296 -33.43 15.00 1.82
C SER A 296 -33.80 13.51 1.91
N TRP A 297 -32.80 12.63 2.02
CA TRP A 297 -33.05 11.22 2.31
C TRP A 297 -33.72 11.01 3.68
N VAL A 298 -33.53 11.90 4.66
CA VAL A 298 -34.30 11.87 5.92
C VAL A 298 -35.79 12.02 5.63
N ASP A 299 -36.17 12.99 4.81
CA ASP A 299 -37.58 13.26 4.48
C ASP A 299 -38.18 12.06 3.74
N VAL A 300 -37.45 11.47 2.79
CA VAL A 300 -37.90 10.28 2.08
C VAL A 300 -38.07 9.07 3.01
N ALA A 301 -37.12 8.85 3.93
CA ALA A 301 -37.15 7.70 4.84
C ALA A 301 -38.23 7.80 5.92
N THR A 302 -38.73 9.01 6.21
CA THR A 302 -39.74 9.27 7.25
C THR A 302 -41.13 9.54 6.68
N THR A 303 -41.28 9.60 5.35
CA THR A 303 -42.58 9.80 4.68
C THR A 303 -43.08 8.47 4.11
N ASN A 304 -44.36 8.15 4.32
CA ASN A 304 -45.00 7.00 3.66
C ASN A 304 -45.80 7.46 2.42
N PRO A 305 -45.26 7.37 1.19
CA PRO A 305 -45.96 7.81 -0.02
C PRO A 305 -47.17 6.94 -0.38
N THR A 306 -47.35 5.78 0.27
CA THR A 306 -48.47 4.86 0.04
C THR A 306 -49.55 4.95 1.11
N GLU A 307 -49.36 5.78 2.13
CA GLU A 307 -50.38 6.04 3.14
C GLU A 307 -51.56 6.74 2.48
N LYS A 308 -52.75 6.12 2.58
CA LYS A 308 -53.97 6.75 2.11
C LYS A 308 -54.19 8.00 2.94
N LYS A 309 -54.26 9.15 2.30
CA LYS A 309 -54.71 10.38 2.96
C LYS A 309 -56.15 10.12 3.40
N GLU A 310 -56.42 10.21 4.70
CA GLU A 310 -57.79 10.25 5.20
C GLU A 310 -58.39 11.58 4.74
N ASP A 311 -59.43 11.49 3.90
CA ASP A 311 -60.24 12.63 3.43
C ASP A 311 -61.21 13.10 4.53
#